data_AF-A0A938HSX9-F1
#
_entry.id   AF-A0A938HSX9-F1
#
_cell.length_a   1.000
_cell.length_b   1.000
_cell.length_c   1.000
_cell.angle_alpha   90.00
_cell.angle_beta   90.00
_cell.angle_gamma   90.00
#
_symmetry.space_group_name_H-M   'P 1'
#
loop_
_entity.id
_entity.type
_entity.pdbx_description
1 polymer ?
#
loop_
_entity_poly.entity_id
_entity_poly.type
_entity_poly.pdbx_seq_one_letter_code
_entity_poly.pdbx_strand_id
1 'polypeptide(L)'
;RIERLPGVAALDIWGGLAREIHVNLSWDRIKALGLPLDQVLSRIQASNVDIPAGRIDRANYEVTIRTPGQFTSLDELRDTVIAVREGVNIRLKEVADIDDSWQRVRQIVRVNGEPGIRLSVTKQSGTNTVEVARRALAEIEQVNEDIPQIRLTPIIDTSDYIKRSITNVGGSAMNGGALAIFILLFFLRNVRSTLVIATAIPISIIATFALLYFSGFTLNLMTLGGLALGVGMLVDNAIVVLENIYRLREEGQSPEQAAINGTEEVTAAIVSSTVTTLVVFLPLVFVRGMSGVMFKQMSIVISFSLMCSLVAALTLVPMLAVHLLRRGAVHAETGNLLRRLVLHSAGWCLGRLEDAYRDLLRLAMAHRALVFLVTVLAMGGSLALGPLIGVELMPASDEGEVRVNAEMEVGTRLDLFDRQFRKIEEIVRASVPEAKSTVTSIGASRWGRGGVHAGDLRIGLKPQRERTRSSEDIAADLRKKLVNIPGVVIRTRAGQGLFILR
;
A
#
# COMPACT_ATOMS: atom_id res chain seq x y z
N ARG A 1 -17.27 19.08 0.84
CA ARG A 1 -17.93 17.80 1.22
C ARG A 1 -16.88 16.75 1.53
N ILE A 2 -16.10 16.30 0.55
CA ILE A 2 -15.05 15.27 0.71
C ILE A 2 -14.04 15.61 1.82
N GLU A 3 -13.55 16.85 1.91
CA GLU A 3 -12.60 17.27 2.95
C GLU A 3 -13.16 17.17 4.39
N ARG A 4 -14.49 17.20 4.55
CA ARG A 4 -15.15 17.08 5.86
C ARG A 4 -15.31 15.61 6.32
N LEU A 5 -14.98 14.64 5.47
CA LEU A 5 -15.11 13.23 5.81
C LEU A 5 -14.11 12.85 6.91
N PRO A 6 -14.53 12.07 7.93
CA PRO A 6 -13.61 11.68 8.99
C PRO A 6 -12.47 10.82 8.44
N GLY A 7 -11.23 11.21 8.77
CA GLY A 7 -10.01 10.54 8.32
C GLY A 7 -9.39 11.10 7.04
N VAL A 8 -10.01 12.10 6.40
CA VAL A 8 -9.40 12.90 5.33
C VAL A 8 -8.60 14.05 5.96
N ALA A 9 -7.33 14.20 5.57
CA ALA A 9 -6.45 15.25 6.07
C ALA A 9 -6.50 16.50 5.20
N ALA A 10 -6.51 16.31 3.89
CA ALA A 10 -6.51 17.39 2.91
C ALA A 10 -7.11 16.90 1.60
N LEU A 11 -7.73 17.83 0.88
CA LEU A 11 -8.16 17.66 -0.49
C LEU A 11 -7.41 18.66 -1.37
N ASP A 12 -6.45 18.17 -2.15
CA ASP A 12 -5.71 19.02 -3.08
C ASP A 12 -6.38 19.02 -4.46
N ILE A 13 -6.70 20.20 -4.95
CA ILE A 13 -7.32 20.42 -6.26
C ILE A 13 -6.23 20.78 -7.27
N TRP A 14 -6.19 20.05 -8.37
CA TRP A 14 -5.22 20.18 -9.44
C TRP A 14 -5.94 20.57 -10.74
N GLY A 15 -5.51 21.69 -11.34
CA GLY A 15 -6.14 22.27 -12.53
C GLY A 15 -7.33 23.16 -12.17
N GLY A 16 -8.16 23.46 -13.17
CA GLY A 16 -9.26 24.42 -13.05
C GLY A 16 -8.80 25.87 -13.24
N LEU A 17 -9.77 26.77 -13.26
CA LEU A 17 -9.55 28.21 -13.39
C LEU A 17 -9.91 28.87 -12.06
N ALA A 18 -8.96 29.57 -11.45
CA ALA A 18 -9.21 30.37 -10.27
C ALA A 18 -9.60 31.78 -10.71
N ARG A 19 -10.80 32.23 -10.32
CA ARG A 19 -11.29 33.57 -10.67
C ARG A 19 -10.38 34.63 -10.04
N GLU A 20 -9.96 35.61 -10.83
CA GLU A 20 -9.13 36.74 -10.38
C GLU A 20 -9.60 38.00 -11.11
N ILE A 21 -9.76 39.07 -10.35
CA ILE A 21 -10.15 40.36 -10.92
C ILE A 21 -8.88 41.08 -11.37
N HIS A 22 -8.77 41.31 -12.67
CA HIS A 22 -7.64 42.03 -13.24
C HIS A 22 -7.95 43.53 -13.26
N VAL A 23 -7.06 44.32 -12.67
CA VAL A 23 -7.08 45.79 -12.77
C VAL A 23 -5.99 46.20 -13.75
N ASN A 24 -6.35 46.32 -15.02
CA ASN A 24 -5.44 46.61 -16.12
C ASN A 24 -5.24 48.13 -16.22
N LEU A 25 -4.20 48.63 -15.54
CA LEU A 25 -3.88 50.05 -15.50
C LEU A 25 -3.43 50.57 -16.88
N SER A 26 -4.09 51.62 -17.37
CA SER A 26 -3.73 52.27 -18.63
C SER A 26 -2.66 53.33 -18.37
N TRP A 27 -1.44 53.07 -18.84
CA TRP A 27 -0.30 53.94 -18.61
C TRP A 27 -0.51 55.35 -19.18
N ASP A 28 -1.15 55.44 -20.34
CA ASP A 28 -1.45 56.73 -20.99
C ASP A 28 -2.45 57.56 -20.19
N ARG A 29 -3.52 56.94 -19.65
CA ARG A 29 -4.54 57.63 -18.83
C ARG A 29 -3.96 58.10 -17.50
N ILE A 30 -3.16 57.27 -16.84
CA ILE A 30 -2.49 57.61 -15.57
C ILE A 30 -1.51 58.78 -15.75
N LYS A 31 -0.74 58.76 -16.85
CA LYS A 31 0.22 59.82 -17.16
C LYS A 31 -0.47 61.14 -17.52
N ALA A 32 -1.54 61.10 -18.30
CA ALA A 32 -2.35 62.28 -18.65
C ALA A 32 -2.94 62.94 -17.40
N LEU A 33 -3.36 62.13 -16.42
CA LEU A 33 -3.86 62.59 -15.13
C LEU A 33 -2.74 62.83 -14.12
N GLY A 34 -1.46 62.65 -14.46
CA GLY A 34 -0.31 62.85 -13.57
C GLY A 34 -0.41 62.15 -12.22
N LEU A 35 -1.06 60.98 -12.16
CA LEU A 35 -1.29 60.24 -10.92
C LEU A 35 -0.11 59.28 -10.65
N PRO A 36 0.46 59.26 -9.44
CA PRO A 36 1.54 58.34 -9.12
C PRO A 36 0.97 56.94 -8.84
N LEU A 37 1.67 55.90 -9.30
CA LEU A 37 1.17 54.51 -9.31
C LEU A 37 0.93 53.94 -7.90
N ASP A 38 1.79 54.30 -6.96
CA ASP A 38 1.70 53.97 -5.54
C ASP A 38 0.42 54.51 -4.88
N GLN A 39 -0.01 55.71 -5.27
CA GLN A 39 -1.29 56.26 -4.83
C GLN A 39 -2.46 55.41 -5.32
N VAL A 40 -2.43 54.94 -6.57
CA VAL A 40 -3.50 54.07 -7.10
C VAL A 40 -3.55 52.75 -6.33
N LEU A 41 -2.39 52.11 -6.13
CA LEU A 41 -2.29 50.84 -5.42
C LEU A 41 -2.73 50.96 -3.94
N SER A 42 -2.24 51.97 -3.23
CA SER A 42 -2.60 52.20 -1.82
C SER A 42 -4.08 52.50 -1.64
N ARG A 43 -4.71 53.20 -2.59
CA ARG A 43 -6.16 53.47 -2.56
C ARG A 43 -6.98 52.21 -2.79
N ILE A 44 -6.62 51.39 -3.77
CA ILE A 44 -7.29 50.09 -3.99
C ILE A 44 -7.18 49.20 -2.75
N GLN A 45 -6.00 49.15 -2.12
CA GLN A 45 -5.80 48.38 -0.89
C GLN A 45 -6.61 48.94 0.27
N ALA A 46 -6.58 50.25 0.51
CA ALA A 46 -7.31 50.89 1.61
C ALA A 46 -8.84 50.77 1.45
N SER A 47 -9.33 50.74 0.21
CA SER A 47 -10.75 50.56 -0.10
C SER A 47 -11.24 49.12 -0.05
N ASN A 48 -10.36 48.13 0.18
CA ASN A 48 -10.69 46.70 0.25
C ASN A 48 -10.37 46.06 1.61
N VAL A 49 -10.55 46.81 2.71
CA VAL A 49 -10.27 46.33 4.08
C VAL A 49 -11.51 46.49 4.95
N ASP A 50 -11.86 45.43 5.68
CA ASP A 50 -12.89 45.46 6.72
C ASP A 50 -12.26 45.96 8.04
N ILE A 51 -12.58 47.18 8.44
CA ILE A 51 -12.03 47.82 9.65
C ILE A 51 -13.14 47.88 10.73
N PRO A 52 -12.88 47.40 11.95
CA PRO A 52 -13.82 47.55 13.06
C PRO A 52 -13.91 49.03 13.48
N ALA A 53 -15.14 49.55 13.53
CA ALA A 53 -15.40 50.94 13.91
C ALA A 53 -15.45 51.14 15.44
N GLY A 54 -15.50 50.06 16.21
CA GLY A 54 -15.48 50.08 17.69
C GLY A 54 -16.45 49.09 18.31
N ARG A 55 -16.58 49.15 19.64
CA ARG A 55 -17.56 48.36 20.42
C ARG A 55 -18.49 49.32 21.15
N ILE A 56 -19.77 48.99 21.17
CA ILE A 56 -20.80 49.74 21.88
C ILE A 56 -21.47 48.80 22.88
N ASP A 57 -21.47 49.19 24.15
CA ASP A 57 -22.21 48.49 25.18
C ASP A 57 -23.69 48.88 25.13
N ARG A 58 -24.56 47.88 24.96
CA ARG A 58 -26.02 48.04 24.98
C ARG A 58 -26.63 47.07 25.98
N ALA A 59 -26.99 47.60 27.15
CA ALA A 59 -27.55 46.85 28.28
C ALA A 59 -26.67 45.65 28.66
N ASN A 60 -27.09 44.43 28.31
CA ASN A 60 -26.37 43.19 28.64
C ASN A 60 -25.44 42.68 27.52
N TYR A 61 -25.30 43.41 26.41
CA TYR A 61 -24.52 42.99 25.24
C TYR A 61 -23.50 44.04 24.83
N GLU A 62 -22.26 43.63 24.60
CA GLU A 62 -21.25 44.42 23.88
C GLU A 62 -21.37 44.12 22.38
N VAL A 63 -21.72 45.12 21.57
CA VAL A 63 -21.92 44.98 20.13
C VAL A 63 -20.73 45.59 19.40
N THR A 64 -20.03 44.81 18.58
CA THR A 64 -18.96 45.31 17.72
C THR A 64 -19.56 45.89 16.44
N ILE A 65 -19.26 47.16 16.14
CA ILE A 65 -19.62 47.80 14.88
C ILE A 65 -18.45 47.63 13.91
N ARG A 66 -18.75 47.21 12.68
CA ARG A 66 -17.78 47.05 11.59
C ARG A 66 -18.25 47.81 10.36
N THR A 67 -17.29 48.33 9.61
CA THR A 67 -17.56 48.95 8.31
C THR A 67 -17.02 48.00 7.24
N PRO A 68 -17.88 47.20 6.60
CA PRO A 68 -17.44 46.25 5.59
C PRO A 68 -16.90 47.02 4.38
N GLY A 69 -15.58 46.94 4.17
CA GLY A 69 -14.91 47.55 3.02
C GLY A 69 -14.63 46.56 1.88
N GLN A 70 -15.13 45.33 1.93
CA GLN A 70 -14.89 44.38 0.83
C GLN A 70 -15.78 44.69 -0.37
N PHE A 71 -15.19 44.72 -1.57
CA PHE A 71 -15.95 44.87 -2.80
C PHE A 71 -16.85 43.67 -3.02
N THR A 72 -18.14 43.92 -3.24
CA THR A 72 -19.13 42.89 -3.54
C THR A 72 -19.41 42.76 -5.04
N SER A 73 -19.16 43.83 -5.78
CA SER A 73 -19.36 43.89 -7.23
C SER A 73 -18.18 44.55 -7.96
N LEU A 74 -18.07 44.26 -9.27
CA LEU A 74 -17.07 44.90 -10.12
C LEU A 74 -17.35 46.39 -10.32
N ASP A 75 -18.61 46.80 -10.23
CA ASP A 75 -19.01 48.20 -10.41
C ASP A 75 -18.58 49.05 -9.20
N GLU A 76 -18.64 48.51 -7.98
CA GLU A 76 -18.06 49.16 -6.79
C GLU A 76 -16.55 49.37 -6.94
N LEU A 77 -15.84 48.37 -7.47
CA LEU A 77 -14.41 48.50 -7.75
C LEU A 77 -14.14 49.55 -8.83
N ARG A 78 -14.95 49.59 -9.91
CA ARG A 78 -14.85 50.58 -11.00
C ARG A 78 -15.10 52.01 -10.53
N ASP A 79 -16.05 52.19 -9.62
CA ASP A 79 -16.45 53.51 -9.10
C ASP A 79 -15.61 53.97 -7.89
N THR A 80 -14.64 53.18 -7.45
CA THR A 80 -13.72 53.54 -6.38
C THR A 80 -12.95 54.82 -6.74
N VAL A 81 -12.98 55.81 -5.84
CA VAL A 81 -12.31 57.10 -6.03
C VAL A 81 -10.82 56.96 -5.70
N ILE A 82 -9.97 57.22 -6.70
CA ILE A 82 -8.51 57.07 -6.60
C ILE A 82 -7.84 58.39 -6.24
N ALA A 83 -8.33 59.50 -6.78
CA ALA A 83 -7.83 60.83 -6.49
C ALA A 83 -8.94 61.88 -6.62
N VAL A 84 -8.76 63.01 -5.97
CA VAL A 84 -9.61 64.19 -6.13
C VAL A 84 -8.72 65.32 -6.61
N ARG A 85 -9.04 65.90 -7.77
CA ARG A 85 -8.33 67.05 -8.34
C ARG A 85 -9.33 68.15 -8.64
N GLU A 86 -9.08 69.36 -8.13
CA GLU A 86 -9.93 70.53 -8.37
C GLU A 86 -11.43 70.26 -8.07
N GLY A 87 -11.71 69.40 -7.08
CA GLY A 87 -13.07 69.01 -6.70
C GLY A 87 -13.71 67.91 -7.55
N VAL A 88 -13.03 67.41 -8.59
CA VAL A 88 -13.50 66.30 -9.43
C VAL A 88 -12.91 64.98 -8.94
N ASN A 89 -13.79 64.01 -8.71
CA ASN A 89 -13.41 62.66 -8.28
C ASN A 89 -12.96 61.84 -9.50
N ILE A 90 -11.70 61.43 -9.49
CA ILE A 90 -11.14 60.51 -10.49
C ILE A 90 -11.40 59.08 -10.01
N ARG A 91 -12.14 58.31 -10.80
CA ARG A 91 -12.53 56.92 -10.47
C ARG A 91 -11.59 55.91 -11.09
N LEU A 92 -11.54 54.70 -10.54
CA LEU A 92 -10.66 53.63 -11.03
C LEU A 92 -10.94 53.28 -12.50
N LYS A 93 -12.21 53.28 -12.94
CA LYS A 93 -12.59 53.07 -14.35
C LYS A 93 -12.01 54.07 -15.35
N GLU A 94 -11.61 55.26 -14.88
CA GLU A 94 -11.03 56.29 -15.73
C GLU A 94 -9.53 56.07 -15.96
N VAL A 95 -8.89 55.22 -15.15
CA VAL A 95 -7.45 54.94 -15.19
C VAL A 95 -7.10 53.47 -15.42
N ALA A 96 -8.07 52.56 -15.27
CA ALA A 96 -7.88 51.12 -15.43
C ALA A 96 -9.09 50.48 -16.10
N ASP A 97 -8.84 49.44 -16.89
CA ASP A 97 -9.88 48.53 -17.38
C ASP A 97 -9.97 47.35 -16.39
N ILE A 98 -11.19 47.07 -15.91
CA ILE A 98 -11.43 46.07 -14.85
C ILE A 98 -12.18 44.90 -15.45
N ASP A 99 -11.49 43.77 -15.53
CA ASP A 99 -11.96 42.54 -16.15
C ASP A 99 -12.12 41.43 -15.11
N ASP A 100 -13.23 40.72 -15.20
CA ASP A 100 -13.44 39.47 -14.49
C ASP A 100 -12.73 38.37 -15.27
N SER A 101 -11.57 37.94 -14.78
CA SER A 101 -10.72 37.01 -15.49
C SER A 101 -10.31 35.85 -14.60
N TRP A 102 -9.36 35.08 -15.08
CA TRP A 102 -8.81 33.93 -14.37
C TRP A 102 -7.34 34.18 -14.10
N GLN A 103 -6.87 33.69 -12.96
CA GLN A 103 -5.44 33.60 -12.69
C GLN A 103 -4.74 32.93 -13.86
N ARG A 104 -3.56 33.43 -14.19
CA ARG A 104 -2.72 32.85 -15.24
C ARG A 104 -2.61 31.34 -15.02
N VAL A 105 -3.00 30.56 -16.03
CA VAL A 105 -2.93 29.10 -15.97
C VAL A 105 -1.46 28.70 -15.83
N ARG A 106 -1.13 28.13 -14.67
CA ARG A 106 0.21 27.60 -14.35
C ARG A 106 0.26 26.08 -14.33
N GLN A 107 -0.91 25.45 -14.47
CA GLN A 107 -1.09 24.02 -14.42
C GLN A 107 -2.21 23.58 -15.37
N ILE A 108 -1.96 22.53 -16.15
CA ILE A 108 -2.96 21.89 -17.01
C ILE A 108 -3.14 20.46 -16.50
N VAL A 109 -4.39 20.03 -16.40
CA VAL A 109 -4.73 18.64 -16.06
C VAL A 109 -5.65 18.08 -17.14
N ARG A 110 -5.37 16.86 -17.59
CA ARG A 110 -6.24 16.11 -18.49
C ARG A 110 -6.53 14.74 -17.93
N VAL A 111 -7.75 14.28 -18.15
CA VAL A 111 -8.20 12.93 -17.83
C VAL A 111 -8.63 12.29 -19.13
N ASN A 112 -7.98 11.19 -19.52
CA ASN A 112 -8.23 10.49 -20.78
C ASN A 112 -8.06 11.34 -22.04
N GLY A 113 -7.24 12.41 -21.97
CA GLY A 113 -7.01 13.36 -23.06
C GLY A 113 -7.98 14.54 -23.08
N GLU A 114 -9.03 14.53 -22.26
CA GLU A 114 -9.97 15.63 -22.11
C GLU A 114 -9.51 16.56 -20.98
N PRO A 115 -9.67 17.90 -21.09
CA PRO A 115 -9.45 18.83 -19.98
C PRO A 115 -10.27 18.43 -18.75
N GLY A 116 -9.63 18.35 -17.59
CA GLY A 116 -10.29 17.92 -16.36
C GLY A 116 -9.68 18.52 -15.11
N ILE A 117 -10.34 18.29 -13.98
CA ILE A 117 -9.85 18.65 -12.65
C ILE A 117 -9.49 17.36 -11.93
N ARG A 118 -8.30 17.31 -11.33
CA ARG A 118 -7.89 16.18 -10.50
C ARG A 118 -8.03 16.54 -9.03
N LEU A 119 -8.73 15.70 -8.30
CA LEU A 119 -8.85 15.80 -6.85
C LEU A 119 -7.92 14.75 -6.21
N SER A 120 -7.04 15.18 -5.32
CA SER A 120 -6.14 14.31 -4.57
C SER A 120 -6.55 14.29 -3.11
N VAL A 121 -7.05 13.15 -2.64
CA VAL A 121 -7.48 12.96 -1.24
C VAL A 121 -6.32 12.39 -0.44
N THR A 122 -5.85 13.14 0.55
CA THR A 122 -4.79 12.67 1.47
C THR A 122 -5.43 12.20 2.76
N LYS A 123 -5.11 10.98 3.22
CA LYS A 123 -5.61 10.46 4.50
C LYS A 123 -4.87 11.07 5.70
N GLN A 124 -5.53 11.10 6.84
CA GLN A 124 -4.90 11.42 8.13
C GLN A 124 -3.93 10.32 8.57
N SER A 125 -2.91 10.70 9.34
CA SER A 125 -2.00 9.74 9.95
C SER A 125 -2.77 8.84 10.93
N GLY A 126 -2.40 7.56 11.02
CA GLY A 126 -3.04 6.60 11.93
C GLY A 126 -4.44 6.09 11.51
N THR A 127 -5.06 6.65 10.46
CA THR A 127 -6.38 6.18 10.00
C THR A 127 -6.29 5.04 9.00
N ASN A 128 -7.33 4.21 8.94
CA ASN A 128 -7.44 3.09 8.01
C ASN A 128 -7.73 3.58 6.58
N THR A 129 -6.79 3.33 5.67
CA THR A 129 -6.88 3.73 4.26
C THR A 129 -8.11 3.16 3.55
N VAL A 130 -8.47 1.89 3.80
CA VAL A 130 -9.60 1.21 3.15
C VAL A 130 -10.92 1.84 3.57
N GLU A 131 -11.06 2.15 4.85
CA GLU A 131 -12.27 2.77 5.38
C GLU A 131 -12.44 4.21 4.90
N VAL A 132 -11.37 5.00 4.88
CA VAL A 132 -11.40 6.38 4.35
C VAL A 132 -11.74 6.38 2.85
N ALA A 133 -11.13 5.49 2.07
CA ALA A 133 -11.44 5.35 0.64
C ALA A 133 -12.90 4.95 0.40
N ARG A 134 -13.43 4.00 1.18
CA ARG A 134 -14.85 3.59 1.11
C ARG A 134 -15.80 4.77 1.31
N ARG A 135 -15.55 5.61 2.33
CA ARG A 135 -16.35 6.81 2.61
C ARG A 135 -16.22 7.85 1.49
N ALA A 136 -15.00 8.08 1.00
CA ALA A 136 -14.75 9.01 -0.09
C ALA A 136 -15.45 8.59 -1.39
N LEU A 137 -15.43 7.29 -1.72
CA LEU A 137 -16.11 6.75 -2.90
C LEU A 137 -17.64 6.87 -2.79
N ALA A 138 -18.20 6.56 -1.61
CA ALA A 138 -19.63 6.75 -1.37
C ALA A 138 -20.06 8.22 -1.49
N GLU A 139 -19.24 9.17 -0.99
CA GLU A 139 -19.51 10.59 -1.15
C GLU A 139 -19.39 11.04 -2.62
N ILE A 140 -18.45 10.46 -3.39
CA ILE A 140 -18.30 10.73 -4.83
C ILE A 140 -19.55 10.28 -5.60
N GLU A 141 -20.12 9.13 -5.25
CA GLU A 141 -21.39 8.65 -5.84
C GLU A 141 -22.52 9.64 -5.56
N GLN A 142 -22.68 10.09 -4.32
CA GLN A 142 -23.69 11.10 -3.96
C GLN A 142 -23.49 12.43 -4.70
N VAL A 143 -22.25 12.90 -4.83
CA VAL A 143 -21.96 14.14 -5.57
C VAL A 143 -22.31 14.00 -7.06
N ASN A 144 -22.09 12.83 -7.65
CA ASN A 144 -22.47 12.56 -9.05
C ASN A 144 -24.00 12.55 -9.24
N GLU A 145 -24.77 12.14 -8.23
CA GLU A 145 -26.23 12.20 -8.25
C GLU A 145 -26.74 13.64 -8.06
N ASP A 146 -26.16 14.39 -7.12
CA ASP A 146 -26.58 15.77 -6.81
C ASP A 146 -26.21 16.77 -7.92
N ILE A 147 -25.11 16.53 -8.65
CA ILE A 147 -24.57 17.45 -9.67
C ILE A 147 -24.36 16.69 -10.99
N PRO A 148 -25.42 16.42 -11.78
CA PRO A 148 -25.34 15.62 -13.01
C PRO A 148 -24.51 16.29 -14.12
N GLN A 149 -24.18 17.58 -13.97
CA GLN A 149 -23.35 18.34 -14.90
C GLN A 149 -21.86 17.96 -14.80
N ILE A 150 -21.44 17.33 -13.71
CA ILE A 150 -20.05 16.96 -13.43
C ILE A 150 -19.99 15.47 -13.12
N ARG A 151 -19.05 14.75 -13.75
CA ARG A 151 -18.81 13.34 -13.45
C ARG A 151 -17.46 13.14 -12.79
N LEU A 152 -17.46 12.87 -11.49
CA LEU A 152 -16.30 12.47 -10.73
C LEU A 152 -16.04 10.97 -10.92
N THR A 153 -14.87 10.62 -11.41
CA THR A 153 -14.46 9.22 -11.62
C THR A 153 -13.21 8.93 -10.79
N PRO A 154 -13.18 7.86 -9.98
CA PRO A 154 -11.99 7.47 -9.25
C PRO A 154 -10.94 6.92 -10.23
N ILE A 155 -9.76 7.53 -10.23
CA ILE A 155 -8.67 7.16 -11.14
C ILE A 155 -7.64 6.27 -10.44
N ILE A 156 -7.24 6.67 -9.23
CA ILE A 156 -6.26 5.94 -8.41
C ILE A 156 -6.88 5.71 -7.05
N ASP A 157 -7.03 4.43 -6.67
CA ASP A 157 -7.44 4.02 -5.33
C ASP A 157 -6.41 3.04 -4.74
N THR A 158 -5.63 3.53 -3.76
CA THR A 158 -4.67 2.69 -3.02
C THR A 158 -5.34 1.59 -2.19
N SER A 159 -6.64 1.74 -1.87
CA SER A 159 -7.39 0.74 -1.12
C SER A 159 -7.57 -0.56 -1.89
N ASP A 160 -7.66 -0.50 -3.22
CA ASP A 160 -7.82 -1.68 -4.06
C ASP A 160 -6.59 -2.60 -3.99
N TYR A 161 -5.39 -2.03 -3.98
CA TYR A 161 -4.16 -2.80 -3.78
C TYR A 161 -4.12 -3.46 -2.40
N ILE A 162 -4.52 -2.74 -1.35
CA ILE A 162 -4.57 -3.29 0.03
C ILE A 162 -5.58 -4.43 0.11
N LYS A 163 -6.81 -4.24 -0.42
CA LYS A 163 -7.85 -5.29 -0.45
C LYS A 163 -7.36 -6.52 -1.21
N ARG A 164 -6.79 -6.34 -2.40
CA ARG A 164 -6.23 -7.43 -3.21
C ARG A 164 -5.11 -8.15 -2.48
N SER A 165 -4.22 -7.43 -1.80
CA SER A 165 -3.14 -8.03 -1.01
C SER A 165 -3.70 -8.86 0.15
N ILE A 166 -4.70 -8.36 0.87
CA ILE A 166 -5.39 -9.11 1.94
C ILE A 166 -6.06 -10.37 1.37
N THR A 167 -6.79 -10.26 0.27
CA THR A 167 -7.44 -11.41 -0.37
C THR A 167 -6.41 -12.42 -0.89
N ASN A 168 -5.29 -11.96 -1.45
CA ASN A 168 -4.22 -12.82 -1.93
C ASN A 168 -3.51 -13.55 -0.79
N VAL A 169 -3.22 -12.86 0.32
CA VAL A 169 -2.62 -13.48 1.50
C VAL A 169 -3.60 -14.47 2.13
N GLY A 170 -4.87 -14.09 2.27
CA GLY A 170 -5.92 -14.99 2.78
C GLY A 170 -6.09 -16.24 1.89
N GLY A 171 -6.13 -16.06 0.58
CA GLY A 171 -6.19 -17.16 -0.38
C GLY A 171 -4.94 -18.04 -0.35
N SER A 172 -3.76 -17.45 -0.22
CA SER A 172 -2.49 -18.19 -0.09
C SER A 172 -2.41 -18.96 1.23
N ALA A 173 -2.86 -18.37 2.33
CA ALA A 173 -2.96 -19.04 3.63
C ALA A 173 -3.98 -20.18 3.60
N MET A 174 -5.10 -20.02 2.90
CA MET A 174 -6.10 -21.08 2.72
C MET A 174 -5.57 -22.21 1.83
N ASN A 175 -4.93 -21.90 0.70
CA ASN A 175 -4.33 -22.90 -0.18
C ASN A 175 -3.16 -23.63 0.50
N GLY A 176 -2.27 -22.89 1.16
CA GLY A 176 -1.15 -23.44 1.92
C GLY A 176 -1.62 -24.28 3.10
N GLY A 177 -2.64 -23.82 3.83
CA GLY A 177 -3.27 -24.57 4.92
C GLY A 177 -3.97 -25.83 4.43
N ALA A 178 -4.69 -25.78 3.31
CA ALA A 178 -5.32 -26.95 2.70
C ALA A 178 -4.28 -27.97 2.22
N LEU A 179 -3.19 -27.51 1.60
CA LEU A 179 -2.08 -28.36 1.19
C LEU A 179 -1.37 -28.98 2.41
N ALA A 180 -1.15 -28.21 3.48
CA ALA A 180 -0.60 -28.72 4.73
C ALA A 180 -1.50 -29.80 5.34
N ILE A 181 -2.82 -29.56 5.42
CA ILE A 181 -3.80 -30.54 5.91
C ILE A 181 -3.78 -31.81 5.04
N PHE A 182 -3.69 -31.67 3.71
CA PHE A 182 -3.61 -32.80 2.80
C PHE A 182 -2.33 -33.64 3.02
N ILE A 183 -1.18 -32.99 3.14
CA ILE A 183 0.10 -33.64 3.44
C ILE A 183 0.04 -34.32 4.82
N LEU A 184 -0.52 -33.64 5.83
CA LEU A 184 -0.72 -34.23 7.16
C LEU A 184 -1.61 -35.46 7.14
N LEU A 185 -2.70 -35.42 6.39
CA LEU A 185 -3.58 -36.58 6.23
C LEU A 185 -2.84 -37.76 5.58
N PHE A 186 -1.96 -37.48 4.61
CA PHE A 186 -1.13 -38.49 3.96
C PHE A 186 -0.12 -39.14 4.92
N PHE A 187 0.56 -38.34 5.75
CA PHE A 187 1.54 -38.84 6.73
C PHE A 187 0.88 -39.52 7.94
N LEU A 188 -0.07 -38.84 8.60
CA LEU A 188 -0.70 -39.33 9.83
C LEU A 188 -1.72 -40.45 9.58
N ARG A 189 -2.24 -40.57 8.35
CA ARG A 189 -3.21 -41.58 7.92
C ARG A 189 -4.48 -41.64 8.78
N ASN A 190 -4.69 -40.62 9.60
CA ASN A 190 -5.73 -40.50 10.60
C ASN A 190 -6.38 -39.10 10.51
N VAL A 191 -7.65 -39.09 10.10
CA VAL A 191 -8.45 -37.86 9.95
C VAL A 191 -8.59 -37.14 11.29
N ARG A 192 -8.69 -37.85 12.41
CA ARG A 192 -8.88 -37.23 13.74
C ARG A 192 -7.62 -36.50 14.19
N SER A 193 -6.44 -37.11 14.01
CA SER A 193 -5.15 -36.45 14.28
C SER A 193 -4.97 -35.22 13.38
N THR A 194 -5.31 -35.33 12.10
CA THR A 194 -5.26 -34.21 11.16
C THR A 194 -6.18 -33.06 11.60
N LEU A 195 -7.38 -33.37 12.12
CA LEU A 195 -8.35 -32.37 12.57
C LEU A 195 -7.89 -31.61 13.83
N VAL A 196 -7.12 -32.26 14.71
CA VAL A 196 -6.47 -31.59 15.87
C VAL A 196 -5.52 -30.50 15.39
N ILE A 197 -4.65 -30.80 14.41
CA ILE A 197 -3.73 -29.80 13.86
C ILE A 197 -4.49 -28.73 13.07
N ALA A 198 -5.46 -29.13 12.25
CA ALA A 198 -6.25 -28.21 11.45
C ALA A 198 -7.01 -27.16 12.29
N THR A 199 -7.42 -27.52 13.51
CA THR A 199 -8.06 -26.60 14.46
C THR A 199 -7.05 -25.75 15.24
N ALA A 200 -5.86 -26.27 15.54
CA ALA A 200 -4.81 -25.55 16.23
C ALA A 200 -4.21 -24.40 15.40
N ILE A 201 -4.12 -24.54 14.07
CA ILE A 201 -3.56 -23.51 13.18
C ILE A 201 -4.34 -22.18 13.26
N PRO A 202 -5.68 -22.14 13.01
CA PRO A 202 -6.45 -20.90 13.13
C PRO A 202 -6.39 -20.26 14.52
N ILE A 203 -6.41 -21.07 15.58
CA ILE A 203 -6.36 -20.57 16.96
C ILE A 203 -5.02 -19.87 17.23
N SER A 204 -3.91 -20.47 16.75
CA SER A 204 -2.56 -19.87 16.87
C SER A 204 -2.44 -18.57 16.08
N ILE A 205 -3.06 -18.50 14.89
CA ILE A 205 -3.10 -17.27 14.07
C ILE A 205 -3.91 -16.17 14.78
N ILE A 206 -5.07 -16.51 15.37
CA ILE A 206 -5.89 -15.56 16.13
C ILE A 206 -5.12 -15.04 17.36
N ALA A 207 -4.42 -15.91 18.08
CA ALA A 207 -3.56 -15.52 19.19
C ALA A 207 -2.43 -14.58 18.74
N THR A 208 -1.86 -14.84 17.55
CA THR A 208 -0.85 -13.95 16.93
C THR A 208 -1.45 -12.57 16.65
N PHE A 209 -2.67 -12.50 16.10
CA PHE A 209 -3.37 -11.22 15.88
C PHE A 209 -3.64 -10.47 17.18
N ALA A 210 -3.96 -11.16 18.27
CA ALA A 210 -4.12 -10.54 19.57
C ALA A 210 -2.81 -9.88 20.03
N LEU A 211 -1.67 -10.56 19.92
CA LEU A 211 -0.36 -9.97 20.26
C LEU A 211 0.02 -8.79 19.36
N LEU A 212 -0.31 -8.85 18.07
CA LEU A 212 -0.11 -7.72 17.15
C LEU A 212 -0.93 -6.48 17.57
N TYR A 213 -2.20 -6.70 17.95
CA TYR A 213 -3.08 -5.64 18.41
C TYR A 213 -2.55 -4.97 19.68
N PHE A 214 -2.14 -5.76 20.69
CA PHE A 214 -1.57 -5.22 21.93
C PHE A 214 -0.21 -4.55 21.73
N SER A 215 0.54 -4.93 20.70
CA SER A 215 1.82 -4.29 20.35
C SER A 215 1.66 -3.01 19.50
N GLY A 216 0.41 -2.64 19.15
CA GLY A 216 0.13 -1.45 18.33
C GLY A 216 0.54 -1.59 16.86
N PHE A 217 0.79 -2.81 16.38
CA PHE A 217 1.10 -3.04 14.97
C PHE A 217 -0.16 -3.07 14.11
N THR A 218 -0.04 -2.52 12.90
CA THR A 218 -1.12 -2.52 11.92
C THR A 218 -0.98 -3.70 10.97
N LEU A 219 -2.10 -4.15 10.39
CA LEU A 219 -2.06 -5.09 9.28
C LEU A 219 -1.57 -4.38 8.02
N ASN A 220 -0.36 -4.71 7.61
CA ASN A 220 0.28 -4.23 6.41
C ASN A 220 1.00 -5.37 5.67
N LEU A 221 1.62 -5.08 4.53
CA LEU A 221 2.27 -6.09 3.70
C LEU A 221 3.39 -6.84 4.45
N MET A 222 4.19 -6.15 5.26
CA MET A 222 5.30 -6.76 6.02
C MET A 222 4.80 -7.64 7.14
N THR A 223 3.76 -7.22 7.87
CA THR A 223 3.16 -8.05 8.92
C THR A 223 2.41 -9.25 8.33
N LEU A 224 1.74 -9.09 7.20
CA LEU A 224 1.05 -10.19 6.51
C LEU A 224 2.06 -11.18 5.91
N GLY A 225 3.18 -10.71 5.37
CA GLY A 225 4.28 -11.56 4.91
C GLY A 225 4.92 -12.34 6.05
N GLY A 226 5.16 -11.68 7.19
CA GLY A 226 5.63 -12.34 8.42
C GLY A 226 4.66 -13.39 8.93
N LEU A 227 3.35 -13.11 8.91
CA LEU A 227 2.33 -14.09 9.29
C LEU A 227 2.31 -15.27 8.32
N ALA A 228 2.35 -15.03 7.00
CA ALA A 228 2.34 -16.09 6.00
C ALA A 228 3.53 -17.05 6.13
N LEU A 229 4.73 -16.51 6.39
CA LEU A 229 5.92 -17.31 6.70
C LEU A 229 5.75 -18.05 8.04
N GLY A 230 5.23 -17.35 9.04
CA GLY A 230 4.86 -17.90 10.34
C GLY A 230 3.93 -19.11 10.23
N VAL A 231 2.88 -19.08 9.40
CA VAL A 231 1.91 -20.17 9.25
C VAL A 231 2.57 -21.50 8.89
N GLY A 232 3.61 -21.50 8.05
CA GLY A 232 4.36 -22.72 7.73
C GLY A 232 5.01 -23.31 9.00
N MET A 233 5.70 -22.47 9.75
CA MET A 233 6.38 -22.87 11.00
C MET A 233 5.42 -23.11 12.16
N LEU A 234 4.19 -22.56 12.13
CA LEU A 234 3.19 -22.74 13.18
C LEU A 234 2.82 -24.22 13.34
N VAL A 235 2.86 -24.98 12.25
CA VAL A 235 2.39 -26.37 12.22
C VAL A 235 3.43 -27.32 12.82
N ASP A 236 4.72 -27.01 12.71
CA ASP A 236 5.82 -27.92 13.07
C ASP A 236 5.74 -28.38 14.53
N ASN A 237 5.59 -27.45 15.47
CA ASN A 237 5.51 -27.78 16.89
C ASN A 237 4.28 -28.66 17.20
N ALA A 238 3.14 -28.34 16.59
CA ALA A 238 1.90 -29.11 16.77
C ALA A 238 2.01 -30.54 16.21
N ILE A 239 2.71 -30.71 15.08
CA ILE A 239 2.96 -32.01 14.47
C ILE A 239 3.81 -32.87 15.40
N VAL A 240 4.96 -32.35 15.87
CA VAL A 240 5.90 -33.13 16.70
C VAL A 240 5.23 -33.61 17.99
N VAL A 241 4.46 -32.74 18.66
CA VAL A 241 3.71 -33.14 19.86
C VAL A 241 2.67 -34.21 19.52
N LEU A 242 1.86 -33.99 18.48
CA LEU A 242 0.79 -34.93 18.16
C LEU A 242 1.32 -36.30 17.71
N GLU A 243 2.41 -36.32 16.93
CA GLU A 243 3.06 -37.54 16.49
C GLU A 243 3.58 -38.35 17.68
N ASN A 244 4.19 -37.67 18.67
CA ASN A 244 4.69 -38.34 19.87
C ASN A 244 3.55 -38.92 20.72
N ILE A 245 2.46 -38.16 20.90
CA ILE A 245 1.24 -38.63 21.57
C ILE A 245 0.66 -39.83 20.82
N TYR A 246 0.64 -39.79 19.49
CA TYR A 246 0.13 -40.86 18.64
C TYR A 246 0.98 -42.13 18.76
N ARG A 247 2.31 -42.01 18.74
CA ARG A 247 3.26 -43.10 18.94
C ARG A 247 3.06 -43.81 20.27
N LEU A 248 3.04 -43.07 21.40
CA LEU A 248 2.81 -43.65 22.73
C LEU A 248 1.42 -44.29 22.88
N ARG A 249 0.45 -43.81 22.10
CA ARG A 249 -0.89 -44.41 22.04
C ARG A 249 -0.89 -45.73 21.26
N GLU A 250 -0.12 -45.84 20.19
CA GLU A 250 0.08 -47.11 19.47
C GLU A 250 0.84 -48.14 20.32
N GLU A 251 1.72 -47.68 21.22
CA GLU A 251 2.38 -48.50 22.24
C GLU A 251 1.43 -48.93 23.40
N GLY A 252 0.17 -48.49 23.37
CA GLY A 252 -0.89 -48.97 24.27
C GLY A 252 -1.22 -48.07 25.47
N GLN A 253 -0.64 -46.87 25.58
CA GLN A 253 -0.96 -45.96 26.67
C GLN A 253 -2.39 -45.39 26.59
N SER A 254 -2.98 -45.07 27.75
CA SER A 254 -4.29 -44.41 27.80
C SER A 254 -4.21 -43.01 27.16
N PRO A 255 -5.30 -42.47 26.57
CA PRO A 255 -5.23 -41.19 25.86
C PRO A 255 -4.71 -40.03 26.70
N GLU A 256 -5.09 -39.95 27.98
CA GLU A 256 -4.61 -38.92 28.90
C GLU A 256 -3.12 -39.10 29.21
N GLN A 257 -2.69 -40.34 29.46
CA GLN A 257 -1.31 -40.62 29.82
C GLN A 257 -0.36 -40.46 28.63
N ALA A 258 -0.78 -40.89 27.43
CA ALA A 258 -0.07 -40.63 26.18
C ALA A 258 0.05 -39.14 25.89
N ALA A 259 -0.98 -38.34 26.20
CA ALA A 259 -0.93 -36.89 26.03
C ALA A 259 0.07 -36.21 26.98
N ILE A 260 0.09 -36.60 28.25
CA ILE A 260 1.04 -36.06 29.25
C ILE A 260 2.47 -36.48 28.91
N ASN A 261 2.74 -37.78 28.86
CA ASN A 261 4.07 -38.33 28.61
C ASN A 261 4.59 -37.91 27.23
N GLY A 262 3.71 -37.93 26.22
CA GLY A 262 4.06 -37.59 24.85
C GLY A 262 4.45 -36.14 24.70
N THR A 263 3.79 -35.23 25.43
CA THR A 263 4.17 -33.81 25.44
C THR A 263 5.45 -33.58 26.24
N GLU A 264 5.58 -34.17 27.43
CA GLU A 264 6.76 -34.02 28.29
C GLU A 264 8.05 -34.46 27.60
N GLU A 265 8.02 -35.57 26.86
CA GLU A 265 9.19 -36.12 26.17
C GLU A 265 9.76 -35.16 25.10
N VAL A 266 8.89 -34.44 24.38
CA VAL A 266 9.32 -33.55 23.28
C VAL A 266 9.43 -32.08 23.68
N THR A 267 8.91 -31.69 24.85
CA THR A 267 8.85 -30.28 25.27
C THR A 267 10.21 -29.60 25.20
N ALA A 268 11.27 -30.23 25.74
CA ALA A 268 12.61 -29.65 25.75
C ALA A 268 13.15 -29.40 24.32
N ALA A 269 12.92 -30.35 23.41
CA ALA A 269 13.37 -30.26 22.03
C ALA A 269 12.64 -29.15 21.26
N ILE A 270 11.31 -29.06 21.42
CA ILE A 270 10.48 -28.07 20.71
C ILE A 270 10.72 -26.66 21.24
N VAL A 271 10.85 -26.48 22.56
CA VAL A 271 11.20 -25.19 23.16
C VAL A 271 12.57 -24.74 22.67
N SER A 272 13.57 -25.63 22.68
CA SER A 272 14.92 -25.33 22.18
C SER A 272 14.91 -24.94 20.70
N SER A 273 14.24 -25.72 19.85
CA SER A 273 14.07 -25.42 18.42
C SER A 273 13.41 -24.05 18.18
N THR A 274 12.34 -23.76 18.92
CA THR A 274 11.64 -22.47 18.82
C THR A 274 12.55 -21.31 19.24
N VAL A 275 13.28 -21.45 20.36
CA VAL A 275 14.21 -20.42 20.84
C VAL A 275 15.34 -20.18 19.84
N THR A 276 15.93 -21.24 19.26
CA THR A 276 16.98 -21.07 18.24
C THR A 276 16.47 -20.30 17.03
N THR A 277 15.23 -20.56 16.60
CA THR A 277 14.59 -19.80 15.51
C THR A 277 14.36 -18.34 15.91
N LEU A 278 13.88 -18.07 17.12
CA LEU A 278 13.72 -16.70 17.63
C LEU A 278 15.05 -15.94 17.66
N VAL A 279 16.15 -16.59 18.05
CA VAL A 279 17.50 -16.00 18.08
C VAL A 279 17.97 -15.58 16.68
N VAL A 280 17.60 -16.29 15.63
CA VAL A 280 17.92 -15.89 14.24
C VAL A 280 17.23 -14.58 13.84
N PHE A 281 15.99 -14.36 14.29
CA PHE A 281 15.23 -13.15 13.98
C PHE A 281 15.51 -11.97 14.93
N LEU A 282 16.06 -12.23 16.11
CA LEU A 282 16.33 -11.20 17.13
C LEU A 282 17.22 -10.05 16.63
N PRO A 283 18.34 -10.29 15.90
CA PRO A 283 19.17 -9.21 15.36
C PRO A 283 18.42 -8.24 14.44
N LEU A 284 17.43 -8.73 13.68
CA LEU A 284 16.67 -7.92 12.73
C LEU A 284 15.83 -6.83 13.42
N VAL A 285 15.47 -7.04 14.70
CA VAL A 285 14.77 -6.04 15.51
C VAL A 285 15.63 -4.79 15.79
N PHE A 286 16.96 -4.96 15.79
CA PHE A 286 17.93 -3.90 16.08
C PHE A 286 18.49 -3.21 14.83
N VAL A 287 18.13 -3.70 13.63
CA VAL A 287 18.54 -3.07 12.37
C VAL A 287 17.94 -1.66 12.29
N ARG A 288 18.80 -0.68 12.03
CA ARG A 288 18.42 0.73 11.89
C ARG A 288 18.13 1.07 10.43
N GLY A 289 17.49 2.22 10.22
CA GLY A 289 17.14 2.72 8.89
C GLY A 289 15.82 2.12 8.36
N MET A 290 15.51 2.44 7.10
CA MET A 290 14.22 2.11 6.48
C MET A 290 13.99 0.60 6.41
N SER A 291 14.98 -0.16 5.92
CA SER A 291 14.93 -1.62 5.87
C SER A 291 14.74 -2.22 7.27
N GLY A 292 15.37 -1.60 8.29
CA GLY A 292 15.21 -2.00 9.68
C GLY A 292 13.77 -1.88 10.18
N VAL A 293 13.07 -0.78 9.88
CA VAL A 293 11.66 -0.61 10.26
C VAL A 293 10.78 -1.69 9.63
N MET A 294 11.02 -1.99 8.36
CA MET A 294 10.28 -3.00 7.60
C MET A 294 10.53 -4.43 8.14
N PHE A 295 11.80 -4.82 8.27
CA PHE A 295 12.18 -6.15 8.77
C PHE A 295 11.87 -6.34 10.25
N LYS A 296 11.91 -5.28 11.07
CA LYS A 296 11.51 -5.33 12.48
C LYS A 296 10.07 -5.79 12.64
N GLN A 297 9.14 -5.21 11.88
CA GLN A 297 7.73 -5.61 11.93
C GLN A 297 7.55 -7.07 11.54
N MET A 298 8.16 -7.49 10.42
CA MET A 298 8.12 -8.88 9.96
C MET A 298 8.68 -9.87 11.01
N SER A 299 9.84 -9.54 11.59
CA SER A 299 10.54 -10.39 12.57
C SER A 299 9.77 -10.55 13.88
N ILE A 300 9.14 -9.47 14.36
CA ILE A 300 8.30 -9.55 15.55
C ILE A 300 7.04 -10.37 15.29
N VAL A 301 6.41 -10.22 14.12
CA VAL A 301 5.23 -11.03 13.77
C VAL A 301 5.57 -12.52 13.72
N ILE A 302 6.70 -12.87 13.08
CA ILE A 302 7.19 -14.25 13.05
C ILE A 302 7.43 -14.75 14.47
N SER A 303 8.06 -13.93 15.31
CA SER A 303 8.34 -14.29 16.71
C SER A 303 7.06 -14.55 17.51
N PHE A 304 6.06 -13.68 17.40
CA PHE A 304 4.75 -13.88 18.02
C PHE A 304 4.05 -15.13 17.49
N SER A 305 4.11 -15.37 16.18
CA SER A 305 3.57 -16.56 15.56
C SER A 305 4.19 -17.82 16.16
N LEU A 306 5.52 -17.90 16.22
CA LEU A 306 6.25 -19.03 16.82
C LEU A 306 5.93 -19.23 18.30
N MET A 307 5.87 -18.15 19.09
CA MET A 307 5.49 -18.24 20.50
C MET A 307 4.06 -18.73 20.68
N CYS A 308 3.12 -18.23 19.88
CA CYS A 308 1.73 -18.70 19.90
C CYS A 308 1.62 -20.17 19.47
N SER A 309 2.38 -20.61 18.46
CA SER A 309 2.46 -22.02 18.07
C SER A 309 2.99 -22.89 19.20
N LEU A 310 4.09 -22.49 19.84
CA LEU A 310 4.66 -23.25 20.95
C LEU A 310 3.65 -23.41 22.10
N VAL A 311 2.99 -22.32 22.49
CA VAL A 311 1.94 -22.36 23.53
C VAL A 311 0.79 -23.25 23.09
N ALA A 312 0.29 -23.12 21.86
CA ALA A 312 -0.78 -23.97 21.35
C ALA A 312 -0.37 -25.45 21.27
N ALA A 313 0.86 -25.75 20.87
CA ALA A 313 1.38 -27.11 20.76
C ALA A 313 1.54 -27.79 22.12
N LEU A 314 1.91 -27.06 23.18
CA LEU A 314 2.08 -27.63 24.51
C LEU A 314 0.78 -27.67 25.35
N THR A 315 -0.24 -26.90 24.96
CA THR A 315 -1.49 -26.79 25.76
C THR A 315 -2.72 -27.28 25.01
N LEU A 316 -2.99 -26.69 23.85
CA LEU A 316 -4.20 -26.94 23.07
C LEU A 316 -4.13 -28.30 22.36
N VAL A 317 -3.00 -28.63 21.74
CA VAL A 317 -2.84 -29.88 20.98
C VAL A 317 -3.01 -31.11 21.87
N PRO A 318 -2.38 -31.24 23.06
CA PRO A 318 -2.57 -32.41 23.92
C PRO A 318 -4.01 -32.50 24.43
N MET A 319 -4.62 -31.37 24.80
CA MET A 319 -6.02 -31.31 25.26
C MET A 319 -7.00 -31.79 24.17
N LEU A 320 -6.82 -31.30 22.95
CA LEU A 320 -7.62 -31.72 21.79
C LEU A 320 -7.33 -33.17 21.41
N ALA A 321 -6.08 -33.61 21.50
CA ALA A 321 -5.70 -35.01 21.26
C ALA A 321 -6.47 -35.94 22.20
N VAL A 322 -6.53 -35.67 23.51
CA VAL A 322 -7.30 -36.50 24.46
C VAL A 322 -8.77 -36.61 24.07
N HIS A 323 -9.41 -35.50 23.70
CA HIS A 323 -10.84 -35.48 23.40
C HIS A 323 -11.20 -36.05 22.03
N LEU A 324 -10.47 -35.66 20.97
CA LEU A 324 -10.77 -36.07 19.61
C LEU A 324 -10.23 -37.47 19.29
N LEU A 325 -9.18 -37.91 19.98
CA LEU A 325 -8.67 -39.27 19.80
C LEU A 325 -9.43 -40.29 20.65
N ARG A 326 -10.36 -39.89 21.54
CA ARG A 326 -11.13 -40.83 22.38
C ARG A 326 -12.09 -41.70 21.55
N ARG A 327 -12.17 -42.98 21.96
CA ARG A 327 -12.85 -44.14 21.34
C ARG A 327 -12.23 -44.69 20.05
N GLY A 328 -11.49 -45.78 20.25
CA GLY A 328 -11.58 -47.05 19.51
C GLY A 328 -11.45 -47.01 17.99
N ALA A 329 -10.27 -47.38 17.49
CA ALA A 329 -10.09 -48.30 16.36
C ALA A 329 -8.59 -48.59 16.20
N VAL A 330 -7.98 -49.25 17.18
CA VAL A 330 -6.76 -50.02 16.88
C VAL A 330 -7.12 -51.18 15.93
N HIS A 331 -8.39 -51.58 15.81
CA HIS A 331 -8.91 -52.48 14.77
C HIS A 331 -10.33 -52.08 14.34
N ALA A 332 -10.48 -51.33 13.25
CA ALA A 332 -11.74 -51.27 12.50
C ALA A 332 -11.44 -51.53 11.02
N GLU A 333 -11.46 -52.82 10.67
CA GLU A 333 -11.25 -53.36 9.32
C GLU A 333 -12.40 -53.07 8.34
N THR A 334 -13.33 -52.18 8.66
CA THR A 334 -14.58 -52.07 7.88
C THR A 334 -14.69 -50.73 7.16
N GLY A 335 -14.32 -50.70 5.87
CA GLY A 335 -14.74 -49.65 4.94
C GLY A 335 -13.75 -49.24 3.85
N ASN A 336 -14.01 -49.69 2.61
CA ASN A 336 -13.42 -49.35 1.30
C ASN A 336 -12.06 -49.97 0.93
N LEU A 337 -12.09 -50.91 -0.02
CA LEU A 337 -10.95 -51.50 -0.75
C LEU A 337 -9.94 -50.45 -1.25
N LEU A 338 -10.44 -49.32 -1.74
CA LEU A 338 -9.65 -48.17 -2.19
C LEU A 338 -8.80 -47.57 -1.07
N ARG A 339 -9.34 -47.49 0.15
CA ARG A 339 -8.64 -46.99 1.33
C ARG A 339 -7.53 -47.96 1.75
N ARG A 340 -7.78 -49.28 1.71
CA ARG A 340 -6.73 -50.31 1.95
C ARG A 340 -5.62 -50.25 0.92
N LEU A 341 -5.94 -50.11 -0.37
CA LEU A 341 -4.94 -50.02 -1.46
C LEU A 341 -4.04 -48.78 -1.33
N VAL A 342 -4.62 -47.60 -1.10
CA VAL A 342 -3.86 -46.34 -0.95
C VAL A 342 -3.02 -46.37 0.33
N LEU A 343 -3.58 -46.84 1.45
CA LEU A 343 -2.85 -46.97 2.71
C LEU A 343 -1.70 -48.00 2.60
N HIS A 344 -1.93 -49.16 2.00
CA HIS A 344 -0.91 -50.20 1.88
C HIS A 344 0.21 -49.81 0.92
N SER A 345 -0.12 -49.20 -0.22
CA SER A 345 0.89 -48.68 -1.17
C SER A 345 1.72 -47.54 -0.60
N ALA A 346 1.10 -46.59 0.12
CA ALA A 346 1.83 -45.52 0.81
C ALA A 346 2.76 -46.07 1.90
N GLY A 347 2.30 -47.05 2.69
CA GLY A 347 3.11 -47.69 3.74
C GLY A 347 4.32 -48.46 3.17
N TRP A 348 4.13 -49.20 2.08
CA TRP A 348 5.24 -49.88 1.41
C TRP A 348 6.28 -48.90 0.84
N CYS A 349 5.81 -47.80 0.24
CA CYS A 349 6.71 -46.78 -0.30
C CYS A 349 7.50 -46.07 0.81
N LEU A 350 6.84 -45.73 1.94
CA LEU A 350 7.49 -45.14 3.11
C LEU A 350 8.52 -46.09 3.74
N GLY A 351 8.17 -47.37 3.94
CA GLY A 351 9.11 -48.35 4.48
C GLY A 351 10.34 -48.54 3.58
N ARG A 352 10.16 -48.57 2.26
CA ARG A 352 11.29 -48.64 1.30
C ARG A 352 12.16 -47.38 1.36
N LEU A 353 11.57 -46.22 1.60
CA LEU A 353 12.31 -44.96 1.81
C LEU A 353 13.13 -45.00 3.10
N GLU A 354 12.56 -45.52 4.20
CA GLU A 354 13.25 -45.69 5.48
C GLU A 354 14.43 -46.66 5.36
N ASP A 355 14.25 -47.80 4.69
CA ASP A 355 15.32 -48.77 4.44
C ASP A 355 16.43 -48.16 3.58
N ALA A 356 16.08 -47.47 2.49
CA ALA A 356 17.04 -46.78 1.64
C ALA A 356 17.80 -45.69 2.41
N TYR A 357 17.13 -44.92 3.26
CA TYR A 357 17.75 -43.91 4.13
C TYR A 357 18.71 -44.55 5.13
N ARG A 358 18.34 -45.68 5.75
CA ARG A 358 19.18 -46.44 6.68
C ARG A 358 20.44 -46.96 5.99
N ASP A 359 20.32 -47.48 4.78
CA ASP A 359 21.48 -47.96 4.02
C ASP A 359 22.40 -46.81 3.59
N LEU A 360 21.84 -45.66 3.20
CA LEU A 360 22.60 -44.47 2.86
C LEU A 360 23.34 -43.91 4.08
N LEU A 361 22.71 -43.92 5.26
CA LEU A 361 23.35 -43.58 6.54
C LEU A 361 24.51 -44.52 6.87
N ARG A 362 24.35 -45.83 6.68
CA ARG A 362 25.44 -46.81 6.88
C ARG A 362 26.60 -46.53 5.94
N LEU A 363 26.32 -46.24 4.67
CA LEU A 363 27.34 -45.87 3.68
C LEU A 363 28.06 -44.57 4.06
N ALA A 364 27.30 -43.55 4.48
CA ALA A 364 27.83 -42.26 4.91
C ALA A 364 28.74 -42.38 6.15
N MET A 365 28.33 -43.18 7.13
CA MET A 365 29.11 -43.46 8.33
C MET A 365 30.38 -44.26 8.01
N ALA A 366 30.31 -45.21 7.06
CA ALA A 366 31.49 -45.94 6.58
C ALA A 366 32.50 -45.03 5.86
N HIS A 367 32.02 -43.99 5.16
CA HIS A 367 32.84 -43.07 4.37
C HIS A 367 32.89 -41.65 4.97
N ARG A 368 33.05 -41.53 6.29
CA ARG A 368 33.03 -40.24 7.03
C ARG A 368 33.91 -39.14 6.45
N ALA A 369 35.10 -39.48 5.93
CA ALA A 369 36.03 -38.52 5.34
C ALA A 369 35.53 -37.96 4.00
N LEU A 370 34.92 -38.82 3.17
CA LEU A 370 34.31 -38.41 1.91
C LEU A 370 33.10 -37.51 2.19
N VAL A 371 32.26 -37.87 3.16
CA VAL A 371 31.11 -37.04 3.56
C VAL A 371 31.57 -35.66 4.02
N PHE A 372 32.58 -35.60 4.89
CA PHE A 372 33.16 -34.33 5.34
C PHE A 372 33.70 -33.49 4.16
N LEU A 373 34.46 -34.11 3.25
CA LEU A 373 34.98 -33.43 2.06
C LEU A 373 33.85 -32.87 1.19
N VAL A 374 32.82 -33.67 0.92
CA VAL A 374 31.66 -33.26 0.13
C VAL A 374 30.93 -32.11 0.80
N THR A 375 30.74 -32.14 2.12
CA THR A 375 30.13 -31.03 2.87
C THR A 375 30.96 -29.76 2.78
N VAL A 376 32.28 -29.84 2.93
CA VAL A 376 33.19 -28.68 2.80
C VAL A 376 33.17 -28.12 1.38
N LEU A 377 33.21 -28.98 0.36
CA LEU A 377 33.12 -28.57 -1.05
C LEU A 377 31.76 -27.94 -1.37
N ALA A 378 30.67 -28.49 -0.86
CA ALA A 378 29.32 -27.93 -1.04
C ALA A 378 29.20 -26.56 -0.34
N MET A 379 29.75 -26.41 0.87
CA MET A 379 29.79 -25.15 1.59
C MET A 379 30.66 -24.11 0.87
N GLY A 380 31.85 -24.50 0.40
CA GLY A 380 32.73 -23.64 -0.39
C GLY A 380 32.09 -23.21 -1.71
N GLY A 381 31.44 -24.14 -2.42
CA GLY A 381 30.69 -23.86 -3.64
C GLY A 381 29.52 -22.91 -3.40
N SER A 382 28.78 -23.08 -2.31
CA SER A 382 27.70 -22.18 -1.91
C SER A 382 28.20 -20.75 -1.66
N LEU A 383 29.30 -20.60 -0.92
CA LEU A 383 29.93 -19.29 -0.67
C LEU A 383 30.47 -18.65 -1.97
N ALA A 384 31.03 -19.44 -2.88
CA ALA A 384 31.54 -18.97 -4.16
C ALA A 384 30.44 -18.44 -5.10
N LEU A 385 29.19 -18.88 -4.91
CA LEU A 385 28.03 -18.35 -5.64
C LEU A 385 27.52 -17.01 -5.08
N GLY A 386 27.94 -16.60 -3.89
CA GLY A 386 27.52 -15.35 -3.25
C GLY A 386 27.67 -14.10 -4.14
N PRO A 387 28.83 -13.88 -4.81
CA PRO A 387 29.02 -12.73 -5.70
C PRO A 387 28.14 -12.73 -6.96
N LEU A 388 27.57 -13.88 -7.37
CA LEU A 388 26.64 -13.93 -8.50
C LEU A 388 25.23 -13.45 -8.13
N ILE A 389 24.92 -13.36 -6.83
CA ILE A 389 23.59 -12.96 -6.36
C ILE A 389 23.49 -11.44 -6.36
N GLY A 390 22.64 -10.89 -7.22
CA GLY A 390 22.32 -9.46 -7.24
C GLY A 390 21.60 -9.04 -5.95
N VAL A 391 21.78 -7.77 -5.56
CA VAL A 391 21.10 -7.19 -4.40
C VAL A 391 19.96 -6.30 -4.88
N GLU A 392 18.73 -6.66 -4.53
CA GLU A 392 17.54 -5.83 -4.73
C GLU A 392 16.81 -5.71 -3.39
N LEU A 393 16.44 -4.48 -3.00
CA LEU A 393 15.81 -4.23 -1.70
C LEU A 393 14.37 -4.76 -1.65
N MET A 394 13.60 -4.51 -2.71
CA MET A 394 12.23 -5.01 -2.88
C MET A 394 12.01 -5.28 -4.36
N PRO A 395 11.43 -6.43 -4.73
CA PRO A 395 11.12 -6.70 -6.13
C PRO A 395 10.08 -5.69 -6.63
N ALA A 396 10.24 -5.23 -7.87
CA ALA A 396 9.21 -4.47 -8.54
C ALA A 396 7.93 -5.33 -8.63
N SER A 397 6.90 -4.93 -7.87
CA SER A 397 5.59 -5.56 -7.93
C SER A 397 4.68 -4.81 -8.88
N ASP A 398 3.82 -5.54 -9.58
CA ASP A 398 2.92 -4.93 -10.53
C ASP A 398 1.69 -4.31 -9.83
N GLU A 399 1.71 -3.00 -9.69
CA GLU A 399 0.62 -2.23 -9.07
C GLU A 399 -0.46 -1.78 -10.06
N GLY A 400 -0.34 -2.14 -11.34
CA GLY A 400 -1.26 -1.71 -12.38
C GLY A 400 -1.19 -0.20 -12.65
N GLU A 401 -0.04 0.43 -12.44
CA GLU A 401 0.21 1.83 -12.77
C GLU A 401 1.53 1.94 -13.57
N VAL A 402 1.61 2.86 -14.52
CA VAL A 402 2.87 3.27 -15.17
C VAL A 402 2.95 4.80 -15.14
N ARG A 403 4.13 5.33 -14.83
CA ARG A 403 4.37 6.78 -14.78
C ARG A 403 5.38 7.21 -15.82
N VAL A 404 5.02 8.25 -16.56
CA VAL A 404 5.85 8.92 -17.54
C VAL A 404 6.07 10.35 -17.03
N ASN A 405 7.28 10.65 -16.59
CA ASN A 405 7.68 12.01 -16.21
C ASN A 405 8.35 12.66 -17.41
N ALA A 406 8.01 13.90 -17.70
CA ALA A 406 8.62 14.68 -18.76
C ALA A 406 9.02 16.06 -18.24
N GLU A 407 10.23 16.50 -18.60
CA GLU A 407 10.79 17.79 -18.19
C GLU A 407 11.41 18.48 -19.41
N MET A 408 11.14 19.77 -19.59
CA MET A 408 11.82 20.65 -20.54
C MET A 408 12.76 21.60 -19.80
N GLU A 409 13.56 22.36 -20.56
CA GLU A 409 14.45 23.37 -20.01
C GLU A 409 13.70 24.41 -19.15
N VAL A 410 14.33 24.83 -18.05
CA VAL A 410 13.78 25.81 -17.12
C VAL A 410 13.49 27.12 -17.86
N GLY A 411 12.30 27.68 -17.66
CA GLY A 411 11.85 28.90 -18.35
C GLY A 411 10.97 28.64 -19.58
N THR A 412 10.85 27.37 -20.02
CA THR A 412 9.91 26.99 -21.08
C THR A 412 8.47 27.37 -20.71
N ARG A 413 7.75 28.01 -21.64
CA ARG A 413 6.33 28.38 -21.44
C ARG A 413 5.43 27.16 -21.40
N LEU A 414 4.36 27.24 -20.60
CA LEU A 414 3.36 26.17 -20.45
C LEU A 414 2.80 25.69 -21.79
N ASP A 415 2.41 26.60 -22.68
CA ASP A 415 1.78 26.24 -23.96
C ASP A 415 2.73 25.53 -24.93
N LEU A 416 4.04 25.78 -24.82
CA LEU A 416 5.03 25.07 -25.64
C LEU A 416 5.22 23.65 -25.11
N PHE A 417 5.34 23.52 -23.79
CA PHE A 417 5.47 22.22 -23.14
C PHE A 417 4.20 21.37 -23.34
N ASP A 418 3.01 21.97 -23.23
CA ASP A 418 1.73 21.30 -23.50
C ASP A 418 1.69 20.69 -24.92
N ARG A 419 2.14 21.44 -25.92
CA ARG A 419 2.19 20.96 -27.31
C ARG A 419 3.10 19.75 -27.49
N GLN A 420 4.24 19.70 -26.79
CA GLN A 420 5.12 18.52 -26.83
C GLN A 420 4.52 17.37 -26.01
N PHE A 421 3.90 17.67 -24.88
CA PHE A 421 3.29 16.67 -24.01
C PHE A 421 2.11 15.94 -24.68
N ARG A 422 1.33 16.63 -25.52
CA ARG A 422 0.28 15.97 -26.32
C ARG A 422 0.82 14.88 -27.25
N LYS A 423 2.03 15.05 -27.82
CA LYS A 423 2.67 13.99 -28.60
C LYS A 423 3.01 12.77 -27.76
N ILE A 424 3.40 12.99 -26.49
CA ILE A 424 3.61 11.91 -25.52
C ILE A 424 2.29 11.18 -25.26
N GLU A 425 1.20 11.92 -25.03
CA GLU A 425 -0.13 11.34 -24.83
C GLU A 425 -0.59 10.50 -26.02
N GLU A 426 -0.37 10.97 -27.25
CA GLU A 426 -0.70 10.24 -28.48
C GLU A 426 0.09 8.94 -28.61
N ILE A 427 1.41 8.97 -28.38
CA ILE A 427 2.27 7.78 -28.42
C ILE A 427 1.84 6.76 -27.34
N VAL A 428 1.53 7.24 -26.13
CA VAL A 428 1.06 6.39 -25.03
C VAL A 428 -0.30 5.77 -25.37
N ARG A 429 -1.25 6.55 -25.88
CA ARG A 429 -2.57 6.07 -26.29
C ARG A 429 -2.48 5.00 -27.37
N ALA A 430 -1.57 5.16 -28.33
CA ALA A 430 -1.34 4.17 -29.39
C ALA A 430 -0.60 2.91 -28.90
N SER A 431 0.27 3.05 -27.90
CA SER A 431 1.18 1.97 -27.46
C SER A 431 0.66 1.12 -26.29
N VAL A 432 -0.36 1.61 -25.58
CA VAL A 432 -0.88 0.98 -24.35
C VAL A 432 -2.40 0.78 -24.43
N PRO A 433 -2.88 -0.19 -25.22
CA PRO A 433 -4.32 -0.55 -25.24
C PRO A 433 -4.83 -1.10 -23.89
N GLU A 434 -3.91 -1.50 -23.00
CA GLU A 434 -4.20 -2.01 -21.66
C GLU A 434 -4.50 -0.88 -20.64
N ALA A 435 -4.42 0.38 -21.05
CA ALA A 435 -4.74 1.52 -20.20
C ALA A 435 -6.25 1.58 -19.90
N LYS A 436 -6.59 1.61 -18.61
CA LYS A 436 -7.95 1.88 -18.10
C LYS A 436 -8.21 3.39 -18.01
N SER A 437 -7.22 4.16 -17.58
CA SER A 437 -7.31 5.60 -17.46
C SER A 437 -5.95 6.26 -17.62
N THR A 438 -5.93 7.50 -18.10
CA THR A 438 -4.72 8.32 -18.18
C THR A 438 -4.98 9.66 -17.51
N VAL A 439 -4.01 10.12 -16.71
CA VAL A 439 -4.05 11.42 -16.05
C VAL A 439 -2.77 12.15 -16.36
N THR A 440 -2.91 13.22 -17.13
CA THR A 440 -1.84 14.16 -17.39
C THR A 440 -1.92 15.30 -16.39
N SER A 441 -0.80 15.62 -15.76
CA SER A 441 -0.59 16.81 -14.96
C SER A 441 0.64 17.54 -15.50
N ILE A 442 0.46 18.77 -15.97
CA ILE A 442 1.53 19.62 -16.51
C ILE A 442 1.62 20.87 -15.65
N GLY A 443 2.83 21.23 -15.23
CA GLY A 443 3.11 22.47 -14.52
C GLY A 443 3.19 22.34 -13.00
N ALA A 444 3.25 23.49 -12.35
CA ALA A 444 3.53 23.61 -10.92
C ALA A 444 2.25 23.42 -10.10
N SER A 445 2.29 22.55 -9.09
CA SER A 445 1.20 22.40 -8.13
C SER A 445 1.42 23.24 -6.89
N ARG A 446 0.34 23.52 -6.16
CA ARG A 446 0.33 24.34 -4.93
C ARG A 446 1.31 23.85 -3.85
N TRP A 447 1.62 22.55 -3.82
CA TRP A 447 2.51 21.91 -2.84
C TRP A 447 3.75 21.26 -3.46
N GLY A 448 3.87 21.28 -4.80
CA GLY A 448 4.96 20.65 -5.53
C GLY A 448 6.13 21.58 -5.78
N ARG A 449 7.36 21.08 -5.61
CA ARG A 449 8.61 21.81 -5.97
C ARG A 449 8.85 21.94 -7.49
N GLY A 450 7.87 21.65 -8.34
CA GLY A 450 8.00 21.61 -9.80
C GLY A 450 7.71 22.96 -10.47
N GLY A 451 8.42 23.28 -11.55
CA GLY A 451 8.13 24.45 -12.37
C GLY A 451 7.13 24.16 -13.50
N VAL A 452 6.78 25.20 -14.25
CA VAL A 452 5.86 25.14 -15.41
C VAL A 452 6.40 24.24 -16.56
N HIS A 453 7.69 23.89 -16.50
CA HIS A 453 8.44 23.09 -17.47
C HIS A 453 8.41 21.58 -17.19
N ALA A 454 7.74 21.12 -16.14
CA ALA A 454 7.71 19.72 -15.73
C ALA A 454 6.27 19.18 -15.71
N GLY A 455 6.10 17.90 -16.02
CA GLY A 455 4.80 17.23 -16.03
C GLY A 455 4.90 15.73 -15.81
N ASP A 456 3.82 15.13 -15.31
CA ASP A 456 3.66 13.70 -15.14
C ASP A 456 2.40 13.19 -15.84
N LEU A 457 2.54 12.07 -16.54
CA LEU A 457 1.46 11.29 -17.10
C LEU A 457 1.39 9.97 -16.33
N ARG A 458 0.27 9.77 -15.64
CA ARG A 458 -0.04 8.53 -14.92
C ARG A 458 -1.00 7.69 -15.72
N ILE A 459 -0.66 6.44 -15.90
CA ILE A 459 -1.42 5.48 -16.69
C ILE A 459 -1.91 4.42 -15.70
N GLY A 460 -3.22 4.41 -15.43
CA GLY A 460 -3.86 3.32 -14.70
C GLY A 460 -4.13 2.17 -15.67
N LEU A 461 -3.60 0.99 -15.37
CA LEU A 461 -3.75 -0.20 -16.20
C LEU A 461 -4.92 -1.07 -15.75
N LYS A 462 -5.40 -1.92 -16.66
CA LYS A 462 -6.32 -3.01 -16.30
C LYS A 462 -5.63 -4.02 -15.36
N PRO A 463 -6.42 -4.76 -14.55
CA PRO A 463 -5.89 -5.82 -13.68
C PRO A 463 -4.95 -6.78 -14.42
N GLN A 464 -3.89 -7.27 -13.76
CA GLN A 464 -2.93 -8.22 -14.35
C GLN A 464 -3.60 -9.43 -15.02
N ARG A 465 -4.75 -9.90 -14.52
CA ARG A 465 -5.48 -11.05 -15.10
C ARG A 465 -6.07 -10.78 -16.49
N GLU A 466 -6.26 -9.51 -16.86
CA GLU A 466 -6.85 -9.07 -18.13
C GLU A 466 -5.78 -8.62 -19.15
N ARG A 467 -4.49 -8.69 -18.80
CA ARG A 467 -3.38 -8.26 -19.66
C ARG A 467 -2.24 -9.26 -19.67
N THR A 468 -1.54 -9.33 -20.78
CA THR A 468 -0.38 -10.23 -20.96
C THR A 468 0.93 -9.58 -20.50
N ARG A 469 1.07 -8.26 -20.69
CA ARG A 469 2.28 -7.49 -20.36
C ARG A 469 2.23 -7.00 -18.91
N SER A 470 3.36 -7.06 -18.21
CA SER A 470 3.52 -6.45 -16.89
C SER A 470 3.66 -4.91 -17.00
N SER A 471 3.49 -4.20 -15.88
CA SER A 471 3.71 -2.75 -15.81
C SER A 471 5.16 -2.39 -16.15
N GLU A 472 6.12 -3.25 -15.82
CA GLU A 472 7.54 -3.07 -16.16
C GLU A 472 7.77 -3.26 -17.67
N ASP A 473 7.15 -4.26 -18.29
CA ASP A 473 7.22 -4.46 -19.75
C ASP A 473 6.63 -3.29 -20.51
N ILE A 474 5.53 -2.72 -20.02
CA ILE A 474 4.91 -1.53 -20.59
C ILE A 474 5.81 -0.32 -20.40
N ALA A 475 6.39 -0.12 -19.21
CA ALA A 475 7.31 0.98 -18.94
C ALA A 475 8.58 0.90 -19.80
N ALA A 476 9.14 -0.30 -20.00
CA ALA A 476 10.31 -0.55 -20.82
C ALA A 476 10.04 -0.31 -22.32
N ASP A 477 8.88 -0.73 -22.83
CA ASP A 477 8.45 -0.46 -24.20
C ASP A 477 8.21 1.04 -24.44
N LEU A 478 7.51 1.71 -23.53
CA LEU A 478 7.32 3.16 -23.59
C LEU A 478 8.66 3.90 -23.52
N ARG A 479 9.62 3.41 -22.72
CA ARG A 479 10.96 3.99 -22.64
C ARG A 479 11.60 4.07 -24.02
N LYS A 480 11.53 2.98 -24.81
CA LYS A 480 12.10 2.90 -26.16
C LYS A 480 11.37 3.83 -27.15
N LYS A 481 10.04 3.91 -27.06
CA LYS A 481 9.22 4.69 -27.99
C LYS A 481 9.28 6.20 -27.74
N LEU A 482 9.52 6.61 -26.49
CA LEU A 482 9.53 8.03 -26.10
C LEU A 482 10.92 8.70 -26.17
N VAL A 483 11.99 7.97 -26.52
CA VAL A 483 13.36 8.55 -26.60
C VAL A 483 13.47 9.69 -27.62
N ASN A 484 12.71 9.61 -28.72
CA ASN A 484 12.94 10.47 -29.90
C ASN A 484 12.22 11.82 -29.86
N ILE A 485 11.76 12.29 -28.69
CA ILE A 485 11.06 13.58 -28.58
C ILE A 485 12.08 14.70 -28.32
N PRO A 486 12.31 15.63 -29.27
CA PRO A 486 13.35 16.65 -29.12
C PRO A 486 13.02 17.63 -27.99
N GLY A 487 14.04 17.97 -27.20
CA GLY A 487 13.95 19.01 -26.16
C GLY A 487 13.16 18.61 -24.92
N VAL A 488 12.82 17.33 -24.75
CA VAL A 488 12.12 16.80 -23.57
C VAL A 488 12.91 15.65 -22.98
N VAL A 489 13.24 15.74 -21.69
CA VAL A 489 13.82 14.64 -20.93
C VAL A 489 12.67 13.80 -20.39
N ILE A 490 12.53 12.57 -20.88
CA ILE A 490 11.44 11.66 -20.51
C ILE A 490 11.98 10.51 -19.68
N ARG A 491 11.32 10.24 -18.56
CA ARG A 491 11.61 9.12 -17.66
C ARG A 491 10.35 8.28 -17.49
N THR A 492 10.41 7.02 -17.92
CA THR A 492 9.34 6.04 -17.73
C THR A 492 9.70 5.05 -16.65
N ARG A 493 8.75 4.77 -15.76
CA ARG A 493 8.87 3.76 -14.69
C ARG A 493 7.53 3.08 -14.48
N ALA A 494 7.57 1.79 -14.13
CA ALA A 494 6.40 1.16 -13.56
C ALA A 494 6.02 1.91 -12.27
N GLY A 495 4.73 1.90 -11.96
CA GLY A 495 4.21 2.36 -10.69
C GLY A 495 4.81 1.49 -9.60
N GLN A 496 5.81 2.03 -8.92
CA GLN A 496 6.21 1.53 -7.62
C GLN A 496 5.38 2.27 -6.60
N GLY A 497 4.85 1.52 -5.65
CA GLY A 497 4.03 2.00 -4.56
C GLY A 497 4.67 3.24 -3.98
N LEU A 498 3.79 4.20 -3.73
CA LEU A 498 4.11 5.46 -3.11
C LEU A 498 4.56 5.20 -1.66
N PHE A 499 5.68 4.53 -1.45
CA PHE A 499 6.53 4.73 -0.29
C PHE A 499 7.18 6.10 -0.45
N ILE A 500 6.35 7.16 -0.50
CA ILE A 500 6.77 8.47 -0.02
C ILE A 500 6.91 8.28 1.48
N LEU A 501 8.09 7.82 1.87
CA LEU A 501 8.52 7.79 3.24
C LEU A 501 8.95 9.21 3.59
N ARG A 502 8.28 9.77 4.61
CA ARG A 502 8.82 10.90 5.36
C ARG A 502 10.07 10.48 6.10
#